data_AF-A0A833G8C0-F1
#
_entry.id   AF-A0A833G8C0-F1
#
_cell.length_a   1.000
_cell.length_b   1.000
_cell.length_c   1.000
_cell.angle_alpha   90.00
_cell.angle_beta   90.00
_cell.angle_gamma   90.00
#
_symmetry.space_group_name_H-M   'P 1'
#
loop_
_entity.id
_entity.type
_entity.pdbx_description
1 polymer ?
#
loop_
_entity_poly.entity_id
_entity_poly.type
_entity_poly.pdbx_seq_one_letter_code
_entity_poly.pdbx_strand_id
1 'polypeptide(L)'
;MKAKNPDDLFAALDKQVGSLKAVAKAARQAKAASARKVANGLPLAENAYSAADIEVLEGLEPVRRRPGMYIGGTDEKGLHHLFAEVIDNAMDEAVAGHATWIEVEVEADGFVTVTDNGRGIPVDPHPKFKTKSALEVIMTTLHAGGKFDSKVYETSGGLHGVGVSVVNALSESLEVEVARGRRLYRQRFSRGHPVEKLQELGEVHNRRGTRVRFRPDPEIFGRTAAFRPERLLAMTRSKA
;
A
#
# COMPACT_ATOMS: atom_id res chain seq x y z
N MET A 1 7.27 86.78 -24.64
CA MET A 1 6.86 85.49 -25.23
C MET A 1 8.12 84.77 -25.70
N LYS A 2 8.59 83.73 -25.00
CA LYS A 2 9.76 82.95 -25.45
C LYS A 2 9.28 81.86 -26.42
N ALA A 3 9.80 81.88 -27.64
CA ALA A 3 9.53 80.90 -28.68
C ALA A 3 10.03 79.51 -28.25
N LYS A 4 9.18 78.48 -28.41
CA LYS A 4 9.55 77.08 -28.21
C LYS A 4 10.45 76.63 -29.36
N ASN A 5 11.58 76.02 -29.02
CA ASN A 5 12.55 75.47 -29.97
C ASN A 5 11.96 74.21 -30.64
N PRO A 6 11.86 74.14 -31.98
CA PRO A 6 11.27 72.99 -32.67
C PRO A 6 12.10 71.70 -32.61
N ASP A 7 13.38 71.76 -32.18
CA ASP A 7 14.30 70.62 -32.14
C ASP A 7 14.53 70.03 -30.72
N ASP A 8 13.67 70.36 -29.75
CA ASP A 8 13.76 69.80 -28.40
C ASP A 8 13.20 68.37 -28.34
N LEU A 9 14.09 67.39 -28.56
CA LEU A 9 13.84 65.95 -28.48
C LEU A 9 13.35 65.48 -27.09
N PHE A 10 13.56 66.26 -26.02
CA PHE A 10 13.15 65.89 -24.66
C PHE A 10 11.68 66.27 -24.36
N ALA A 11 11.13 67.27 -25.05
CA ALA A 11 9.73 67.65 -24.89
C ALA A 11 8.74 66.56 -25.38
N ALA A 12 9.16 65.75 -26.35
CA ALA A 12 8.40 64.57 -26.80
C ALA A 12 8.43 63.44 -25.76
N LEU A 13 9.58 63.25 -25.10
CA LEU A 13 9.78 62.25 -24.05
C LEU A 13 8.95 62.58 -22.80
N ASP A 14 8.88 63.85 -22.39
CA ASP A 14 8.06 64.29 -21.26
C ASP A 14 6.55 64.10 -21.50
N LYS A 15 6.08 64.32 -22.74
CA LYS A 15 4.70 64.00 -23.13
C LYS A 15 4.43 62.50 -23.08
N GLN A 16 5.39 61.68 -23.50
CA GLN A 16 5.27 60.22 -23.47
C GLN A 16 5.26 59.68 -22.03
N VAL A 17 6.09 60.24 -21.14
CA VAL A 17 6.11 59.92 -19.70
C VAL A 17 4.82 60.40 -19.01
N GLY A 18 4.30 61.59 -19.36
CA GLY A 18 3.01 62.09 -18.87
C GLY A 18 1.84 61.22 -19.29
N SER A 19 1.82 60.77 -20.55
CA SER A 19 0.85 59.82 -21.11
C SER A 19 0.88 58.47 -20.37
N LEU A 20 2.08 57.90 -20.15
CA LEU A 20 2.24 56.64 -19.40
C LEU A 20 1.78 56.74 -17.95
N LYS A 21 2.03 57.88 -17.28
CA LYS A 21 1.52 58.15 -15.92
C LYS A 21 -0.01 58.27 -15.89
N ALA A 22 -0.62 58.86 -16.92
CA ALA A 22 -2.08 58.95 -17.03
C ALA A 22 -2.73 57.58 -17.26
N VAL A 23 -2.14 56.74 -18.11
CA VAL A 23 -2.59 55.35 -18.35
C VAL A 23 -2.46 54.51 -17.06
N ALA A 24 -1.36 54.66 -16.32
CA ALA A 24 -1.17 53.98 -15.04
C ALA A 24 -2.19 54.42 -13.97
N LYS A 25 -2.58 55.70 -13.95
CA LYS A 25 -3.61 56.23 -13.04
C LYS A 25 -5.01 55.71 -13.41
N ALA A 26 -5.34 55.68 -14.69
CA ALA A 26 -6.60 55.11 -15.19
C ALA A 26 -6.71 53.61 -14.88
N ALA A 27 -5.62 52.86 -15.06
CA ALA A 27 -5.56 51.44 -14.70
C ALA A 27 -5.75 51.20 -13.19
N ARG A 28 -5.17 52.04 -12.32
CA ARG A 28 -5.38 51.98 -10.87
C ARG A 28 -6.83 52.29 -10.47
N GLN A 29 -7.46 53.26 -11.11
CA GLN A 29 -8.85 53.63 -10.83
C GLN A 29 -9.85 52.57 -11.33
N ALA A 30 -9.60 51.97 -12.50
CA ALA A 30 -10.39 50.85 -13.01
C ALA A 30 -10.27 49.60 -12.11
N LYS A 31 -9.06 49.32 -11.58
CA LYS A 31 -8.83 48.21 -10.64
C LYS A 31 -9.52 48.45 -9.28
N ALA A 32 -9.55 49.69 -8.79
CA ALA A 32 -10.27 50.06 -7.57
C ALA A 32 -11.79 50.00 -7.72
N ALA A 33 -12.33 50.37 -8.89
CA ALA A 33 -13.76 50.26 -9.19
C ALA A 33 -14.21 48.78 -9.38
N SER A 34 -13.36 47.95 -9.98
CA SER A 34 -13.57 46.50 -10.08
C SER A 34 -13.55 45.84 -8.69
N ALA A 35 -12.57 46.17 -7.85
CA ALA A 35 -12.48 45.66 -6.47
C ALA A 35 -13.71 46.00 -5.60
N ARG A 36 -14.34 47.16 -5.82
CA ARG A 36 -15.58 47.55 -5.13
C ARG A 36 -16.82 46.79 -5.60
N LYS A 37 -16.83 46.29 -6.84
CA LYS A 37 -17.96 45.53 -7.41
C LYS A 37 -17.97 44.05 -6.99
N VAL A 38 -16.81 43.50 -6.60
CA VAL A 38 -16.69 42.14 -6.03
C VAL A 38 -17.09 42.10 -4.55
N ALA A 39 -17.22 43.26 -3.88
CA ALA A 39 -17.58 43.35 -2.46
C ALA A 39 -19.10 43.20 -2.18
N ASN A 40 -19.95 43.22 -3.22
CA ASN A 40 -21.39 42.97 -3.06
C ASN A 40 -21.76 41.56 -3.54
N GLY A 41 -21.61 40.61 -2.61
CA GLY A 41 -22.53 39.50 -2.40
C GLY A 41 -22.84 38.59 -3.59
N LEU A 42 -21.86 37.79 -4.00
CA LEU A 42 -22.17 36.39 -4.30
C LEU A 42 -21.90 35.63 -3.00
N PRO A 43 -22.82 34.80 -2.48
CA PRO A 43 -22.47 33.94 -1.37
C PRO A 43 -21.35 33.03 -1.89
N LEU A 44 -20.14 33.24 -1.37
CA LEU A 44 -19.13 32.19 -1.40
C LEU A 44 -19.79 31.07 -0.61
N ALA A 45 -20.30 30.06 -1.29
CA ALA A 45 -20.53 28.79 -0.65
C ALA A 45 -19.16 28.38 -0.11
N GLU A 46 -18.90 28.70 1.16
CA GLU A 46 -17.80 28.11 1.88
C GLU A 46 -18.06 26.60 1.76
N ASN A 47 -17.28 25.93 0.92
CA ASN A 47 -17.10 24.48 1.04
C ASN A 47 -16.45 24.30 2.41
N ALA A 48 -17.29 24.31 3.44
CA ALA A 48 -16.89 24.31 4.82
C ALA A 48 -16.28 22.95 5.10
N TYR A 49 -14.96 22.88 4.98
CA TYR A 49 -14.20 21.71 5.39
C TYR A 49 -14.49 21.43 6.86
N SER A 50 -15.05 20.26 7.10
CA SER A 50 -15.64 19.86 8.36
C SER A 50 -15.06 18.51 8.79
N ALA A 51 -15.41 18.08 10.01
CA ALA A 51 -15.04 16.74 10.47
C ALA A 51 -15.56 15.62 9.55
N ALA A 52 -16.64 15.85 8.78
CA ALA A 52 -17.20 14.87 7.86
C ALA A 52 -16.32 14.64 6.61
N ASP A 53 -15.40 15.56 6.31
CA ASP A 53 -14.46 15.44 5.19
C ASP A 53 -13.19 14.63 5.57
N ILE A 54 -13.07 14.24 6.85
CA ILE A 54 -11.98 13.40 7.34
C ILE A 54 -12.36 11.92 7.13
N GLU A 55 -11.76 11.30 6.12
CA GLU A 55 -11.91 9.86 5.88
C GLU A 55 -10.92 9.06 6.73
N VAL A 56 -11.44 8.06 7.46
CA VAL A 56 -10.63 7.08 8.18
C VAL A 56 -10.73 5.76 7.44
N LEU A 57 -9.61 5.27 6.91
CA LEU A 57 -9.51 3.98 6.24
C LEU A 57 -9.20 2.89 7.27
N GLU A 58 -10.04 1.86 7.34
CA GLU A 58 -9.94 0.81 8.35
C GLU A 58 -9.25 -0.46 7.83
N GLY A 59 -8.70 -1.26 8.74
CA GLY A 59 -8.12 -2.57 8.42
C GLY A 59 -7.01 -2.49 7.35
N LEU A 60 -7.28 -3.10 6.20
CA LEU A 60 -6.34 -3.19 5.07
C LEU A 60 -6.68 -2.27 3.89
N GLU A 61 -7.72 -1.44 4.01
CA GLU A 61 -8.09 -0.46 2.99
C GLU A 61 -6.95 0.52 2.63
N PRO A 62 -6.14 1.04 3.59
CA PRO A 62 -5.01 1.89 3.26
C PRO A 62 -4.02 1.25 2.29
N VAL A 63 -3.80 -0.07 2.42
CA VAL A 63 -2.88 -0.84 1.57
C VAL A 63 -3.35 -0.84 0.12
N ARG A 64 -4.64 -1.13 -0.09
CA ARG A 64 -5.24 -1.14 -1.43
C ARG A 64 -5.32 0.26 -2.04
N ARG A 65 -5.53 1.29 -1.21
CA ARG A 65 -5.63 2.68 -1.66
C ARG A 65 -4.28 3.28 -2.04
N ARG A 66 -3.20 2.82 -1.41
CA ARG A 66 -1.81 3.31 -1.59
C ARG A 66 -0.79 2.15 -1.63
N PRO A 67 -0.89 1.21 -2.58
CA PRO A 67 -0.03 0.02 -2.60
C PRO A 67 1.46 0.37 -2.71
N GLY A 68 1.81 1.44 -3.43
CA GLY A 68 3.19 1.90 -3.57
C GLY A 68 3.88 2.25 -2.24
N MET A 69 3.13 2.64 -1.21
CA MET A 69 3.67 2.89 0.13
C MET A 69 4.15 1.61 0.84
N TYR A 70 3.59 0.45 0.47
CA TYR A 70 3.86 -0.83 1.11
C TYR A 70 4.79 -1.73 0.30
N ILE A 71 4.66 -1.72 -1.03
CA ILE A 71 5.41 -2.62 -1.94
C ILE A 71 6.22 -1.88 -3.01
N GLY A 72 6.40 -0.56 -2.85
CA GLY A 72 7.24 0.25 -3.75
C GLY A 72 6.66 0.55 -5.13
N GLY A 73 5.52 -0.05 -5.50
CA GLY A 73 4.80 0.21 -6.75
C GLY A 73 3.79 -0.90 -7.09
N THR A 74 3.10 -0.77 -8.22
CA THR A 74 2.20 -1.81 -8.76
C THR A 74 2.68 -2.34 -10.11
N ASP A 75 3.96 -2.16 -10.40
CA ASP A 75 4.62 -2.72 -11.58
C ASP A 75 5.09 -4.16 -11.33
N GLU A 76 5.86 -4.73 -12.26
CA GLU A 76 6.41 -6.07 -12.13
C GLU A 76 7.25 -6.24 -10.84
N LYS A 77 7.97 -5.20 -10.39
CA LYS A 77 8.77 -5.27 -9.16
C LYS A 77 7.87 -5.40 -7.95
N GLY A 78 6.84 -4.55 -7.85
CA GLY A 78 5.84 -4.63 -6.77
C GLY A 78 5.11 -5.96 -6.74
N LEU A 79 4.78 -6.53 -7.91
CA LEU A 79 4.18 -7.85 -8.03
C LEU A 79 5.07 -8.93 -7.41
N HIS A 80 6.36 -8.98 -7.77
CA HIS A 80 7.30 -9.96 -7.22
C HIS A 80 7.66 -9.68 -5.76
N HIS A 81 7.50 -8.45 -5.28
CA HIS A 81 7.62 -8.12 -3.86
C HIS A 81 6.60 -8.89 -3.03
N LEU A 82 5.38 -9.13 -3.55
CA LEU A 82 4.40 -9.98 -2.85
C LEU A 82 4.96 -11.37 -2.54
N PHE A 83 5.63 -11.98 -3.53
CA PHE A 83 6.29 -13.26 -3.33
C PHE A 83 7.43 -13.17 -2.30
N ALA A 84 8.25 -12.11 -2.36
CA ALA A 84 9.33 -11.88 -1.41
C ALA A 84 8.84 -11.89 0.04
N GLU A 85 7.72 -11.22 0.33
CA GLU A 85 7.14 -11.16 1.68
C GLU A 85 6.69 -12.54 2.19
N VAL A 86 6.19 -13.41 1.30
CA VAL A 86 5.77 -14.76 1.70
C VAL A 86 6.98 -15.67 1.92
N ILE A 87 7.93 -15.72 0.97
CA ILE A 87 9.11 -16.58 1.10
C ILE A 87 10.01 -16.14 2.26
N ASP A 88 10.11 -14.85 2.57
CA ASP A 88 10.91 -14.37 3.70
C ASP A 88 10.35 -14.84 5.05
N ASN A 89 9.02 -14.99 5.16
CA ASN A 89 8.43 -15.59 6.36
C ASN A 89 8.78 -17.08 6.52
N ALA A 90 8.81 -17.84 5.42
CA ALA A 90 9.26 -19.22 5.42
C ALA A 90 10.77 -19.33 5.74
N MET A 91 11.58 -18.42 5.19
CA MET A 91 13.02 -18.35 5.48
C MET A 91 13.30 -18.00 6.93
N ASP A 92 12.51 -17.15 7.56
CA ASP A 92 12.68 -16.84 8.99
C ASP A 92 12.44 -18.08 9.88
N GLU A 93 11.56 -19.02 9.48
CA GLU A 93 11.45 -20.32 10.14
C GLU A 93 12.68 -21.21 9.92
N ALA A 94 13.29 -21.16 8.73
CA ALA A 94 14.51 -21.91 8.44
C ALA A 94 15.72 -21.36 9.22
N VAL A 95 15.89 -20.04 9.25
CA VAL A 95 16.94 -19.35 10.02
C VAL A 95 16.81 -19.63 11.52
N ALA A 96 15.58 -19.71 12.04
CA ALA A 96 15.31 -20.11 13.41
C ALA A 96 15.50 -21.62 13.69
N GLY A 97 15.91 -22.41 12.69
CA GLY A 97 16.15 -23.86 12.82
C GLY A 97 14.87 -24.70 12.91
N HIS A 98 13.72 -24.14 12.51
CA HIS A 98 12.43 -24.82 12.57
C HIS A 98 11.98 -25.40 11.23
N ALA A 99 12.40 -24.83 10.11
CA ALA A 99 12.15 -25.38 8.77
C ALA A 99 13.43 -25.99 8.19
N THR A 100 13.28 -27.10 7.47
CA THR A 100 14.37 -27.79 6.74
C THR A 100 14.13 -27.82 5.24
N TRP A 101 12.92 -27.50 4.79
CA TRP A 101 12.61 -27.33 3.37
C TRP A 101 11.55 -26.25 3.17
N ILE A 102 11.63 -25.62 2.00
CA ILE A 102 10.65 -24.68 1.49
C ILE A 102 10.39 -25.05 0.04
N GLU A 103 9.13 -25.17 -0.34
CA GLU A 103 8.68 -25.46 -1.70
C GLU A 103 7.98 -24.24 -2.27
N VAL A 104 8.23 -23.97 -3.55
CA VAL A 104 7.61 -22.86 -4.29
C VAL A 104 6.97 -23.45 -5.55
N GLU A 105 5.68 -23.21 -5.71
CA GLU A 105 4.91 -23.63 -6.88
C GLU A 105 4.36 -22.39 -7.61
N VAL A 106 4.39 -22.42 -8.93
CA VAL A 106 3.82 -21.37 -9.80
C VAL A 106 2.86 -22.04 -10.75
N GLU A 107 1.59 -21.69 -10.65
CA GLU A 107 0.50 -22.31 -11.41
C GLU A 107 0.17 -21.51 -12.67
N ALA A 108 -0.32 -22.19 -13.71
CA ALA A 108 -0.62 -21.58 -15.00
C ALA A 108 -1.77 -20.56 -14.93
N ASP A 109 -2.63 -20.65 -13.92
CA ASP A 109 -3.72 -19.71 -13.65
C ASP A 109 -3.24 -18.44 -12.90
N GLY A 110 -1.96 -18.35 -12.55
CA GLY A 110 -1.33 -17.19 -11.93
C GLY A 110 -1.25 -17.25 -10.40
N PHE A 111 -1.60 -18.38 -9.79
CA PHE A 111 -1.31 -18.59 -8.37
C PHE A 111 0.18 -18.86 -8.12
N VAL A 112 0.65 -18.32 -7.00
CA VAL A 112 1.95 -18.67 -6.41
C VAL A 112 1.69 -19.27 -5.04
N THR A 113 2.36 -20.40 -4.77
CA THR A 113 2.29 -21.10 -3.50
C THR A 113 3.69 -21.16 -2.89
N VAL A 114 3.78 -20.87 -1.59
CA VAL A 114 4.97 -21.12 -0.78
C VAL A 114 4.56 -22.03 0.36
N THR A 115 5.26 -23.15 0.50
CA THR A 115 5.04 -24.13 1.58
C THR A 115 6.34 -24.32 2.37
N ASP A 116 6.27 -24.23 3.69
CA ASP A 116 7.37 -24.56 4.60
C ASP A 116 6.99 -25.71 5.54
N ASN A 117 7.98 -26.32 6.17
CA ASN A 117 7.79 -27.26 7.27
C ASN A 117 8.20 -26.70 8.65
N GLY A 118 8.08 -25.37 8.81
CA GLY A 118 8.33 -24.66 10.06
C GLY A 118 7.32 -25.02 11.15
N ARG A 119 7.18 -24.16 12.17
CA ARG A 119 6.27 -24.40 13.31
C ARG A 119 4.79 -24.31 12.94
N GLY A 120 4.47 -23.61 11.85
CA GLY A 120 3.10 -23.26 11.46
C GLY A 120 2.58 -22.03 12.22
N ILE A 121 1.92 -21.13 11.50
CA ILE A 121 1.27 -19.94 12.10
C ILE A 121 0.34 -20.36 13.26
N PRO A 122 0.35 -19.67 14.42
CA PRO A 122 -0.58 -19.99 15.50
C PRO A 122 -2.05 -19.88 15.06
N VAL A 123 -2.86 -20.88 15.43
CA VAL A 123 -4.28 -20.99 15.04
C VAL A 123 -5.24 -20.69 16.19
N ASP A 124 -4.71 -20.64 17.41
CA ASP A 124 -5.50 -20.35 18.62
C ASP A 124 -6.08 -18.93 18.60
N PRO A 125 -7.19 -18.68 19.34
CA PRO A 125 -7.73 -17.34 19.50
C PRO A 125 -6.69 -16.35 20.03
N HIS A 126 -6.61 -15.17 19.43
CA HIS A 126 -5.65 -14.16 19.85
C HIS A 126 -6.07 -13.52 21.19
N PRO A 127 -5.17 -13.33 22.18
CA PRO A 127 -5.54 -12.82 23.51
C PRO A 127 -6.27 -11.46 23.49
N LYS A 128 -5.88 -10.56 22.58
CA LYS A 128 -6.55 -9.25 22.39
C LYS A 128 -7.80 -9.32 21.49
N PHE A 129 -7.89 -10.32 20.62
CA PHE A 129 -8.99 -10.47 19.66
C PHE A 129 -9.60 -11.87 19.83
N LYS A 130 -10.33 -12.06 20.94
CA LYS A 130 -10.80 -13.39 21.38
C LYS A 130 -11.70 -14.10 20.37
N THR A 131 -12.29 -13.37 19.44
CA THR A 131 -13.16 -13.90 18.38
C THR A 131 -12.41 -14.27 17.10
N LYS A 132 -11.11 -13.99 17.01
CA LYS A 132 -10.26 -14.22 15.83
C LYS A 132 -9.10 -15.13 16.19
N SER A 133 -8.75 -16.05 15.28
CA SER A 133 -7.49 -16.80 15.39
C SER A 133 -6.30 -15.86 15.22
N ALA A 134 -5.13 -16.24 15.77
CA ALA A 134 -3.90 -15.50 15.52
C ALA A 134 -3.54 -15.44 14.01
N LEU A 135 -3.87 -16.49 13.25
CA LEU A 135 -3.78 -16.50 11.78
C LEU A 135 -4.59 -15.37 11.16
N GLU A 136 -5.88 -15.25 11.51
CA GLU A 136 -6.74 -14.19 10.97
C GLU A 136 -6.22 -12.81 11.37
N VAL A 137 -5.75 -12.64 12.62
CA VAL A 137 -5.20 -11.35 13.07
C VAL A 137 -4.00 -10.93 12.23
N ILE A 138 -3.02 -11.83 12.02
CA ILE A 138 -1.83 -11.53 11.22
C ILE A 138 -2.17 -11.26 9.75
N MET A 139 -3.18 -11.94 9.20
CA MET A 139 -3.62 -11.77 7.81
C MET A 139 -4.44 -10.50 7.58
N THR A 140 -5.09 -9.93 8.60
CA THR A 140 -6.08 -8.85 8.46
C THR A 140 -5.72 -7.54 9.17
N THR A 141 -4.61 -7.52 9.91
CA THR A 141 -4.21 -6.38 10.74
C THR A 141 -2.78 -5.97 10.40
N LEU A 142 -2.57 -4.69 10.09
CA LEU A 142 -1.22 -4.14 9.96
C LEU A 142 -0.52 -4.07 11.32
N HIS A 143 0.80 -4.20 11.31
CA HIS A 143 1.64 -4.18 12.52
C HIS A 143 1.28 -5.28 13.53
N ALA A 144 0.91 -6.46 13.02
CA ALA A 144 0.64 -7.66 13.81
C ALA A 144 1.66 -8.75 13.44
N GLY A 145 2.38 -9.27 14.44
CA GLY A 145 3.40 -10.30 14.22
C GLY A 145 4.16 -10.67 15.48
N GLY A 146 4.88 -11.79 15.43
CA GLY A 146 5.72 -12.29 16.54
C GLY A 146 7.16 -11.77 16.52
N LYS A 147 7.52 -10.91 15.56
CA LYS A 147 8.89 -10.45 15.29
C LYS A 147 9.24 -9.09 15.92
N PHE A 148 8.42 -8.61 16.86
CA PHE A 148 8.64 -7.34 17.58
C PHE A 148 9.49 -7.49 18.85
N ASP A 149 9.61 -8.71 19.37
CA ASP A 149 10.41 -9.06 20.56
C ASP A 149 11.32 -10.23 20.17
N SER A 150 12.58 -10.23 20.61
CA SER A 150 13.62 -11.19 20.18
C SER A 150 13.40 -12.62 20.68
N LYS A 151 12.38 -12.83 21.54
CA LYS A 151 12.09 -14.13 22.17
C LYS A 151 11.64 -15.23 21.21
N VAL A 152 11.05 -14.87 20.06
CA VAL A 152 10.48 -15.85 19.11
C VAL A 152 11.37 -16.01 17.87
N TYR A 153 12.05 -14.94 17.47
CA TYR A 153 13.04 -14.91 16.39
C TYR A 153 14.23 -14.06 16.84
N GLU A 154 15.39 -14.69 17.03
CA GLU A 154 16.63 -13.98 17.40
C GLU A 154 17.18 -13.13 16.25
N THR A 155 16.98 -13.58 15.01
CA THR A 155 17.29 -12.84 13.78
C THR A 155 16.16 -13.11 12.78
N SER A 156 15.56 -12.06 12.25
CA SER A 156 14.55 -12.17 11.18
C SER A 156 14.64 -11.00 10.22
N GLY A 157 14.35 -11.23 8.94
CA GLY A 157 14.31 -10.16 7.93
C GLY A 157 13.06 -9.28 8.05
N GLY A 158 11.95 -9.84 8.52
CA GLY A 158 10.66 -9.14 8.63
C GLY A 158 10.45 -8.47 9.99
N LEU A 159 10.63 -7.14 10.09
CA LEU A 159 10.50 -6.40 11.36
C LEU A 159 9.21 -5.60 11.51
N HIS A 160 8.50 -5.34 10.41
CA HIS A 160 7.39 -4.37 10.40
C HIS A 160 6.03 -4.96 10.79
N GLY A 161 5.87 -6.29 10.69
CA GLY A 161 4.58 -6.97 10.92
C GLY A 161 3.49 -6.58 9.91
N VAL A 162 3.87 -6.29 8.66
CA VAL A 162 2.93 -5.89 7.59
C VAL A 162 2.97 -6.80 6.36
N GLY A 163 4.03 -7.57 6.15
CA GLY A 163 4.30 -8.26 4.88
C GLY A 163 3.14 -9.11 4.38
N VAL A 164 2.76 -10.14 5.13
CA VAL A 164 1.72 -11.09 4.69
C VAL A 164 0.31 -10.49 4.66
N SER A 165 0.00 -9.51 5.53
CA SER A 165 -1.28 -8.78 5.46
C SER A 165 -1.35 -7.87 4.24
N VAL A 166 -0.23 -7.30 3.80
CA VAL A 166 -0.14 -6.57 2.53
C VAL A 166 -0.35 -7.51 1.35
N VAL A 167 0.27 -8.70 1.36
CA VAL A 167 0.02 -9.73 0.33
C VAL A 167 -1.45 -10.09 0.27
N ASN A 168 -2.09 -10.32 1.42
CA ASN A 168 -3.53 -10.59 1.49
C ASN A 168 -4.37 -9.43 0.92
N ALA A 169 -4.07 -8.19 1.31
CA ALA A 169 -4.77 -7.00 0.84
C ALA A 169 -4.72 -6.85 -0.68
N LEU A 170 -3.57 -7.18 -1.29
CA LEU A 170 -3.29 -7.00 -2.72
C LEU A 170 -3.50 -8.26 -3.56
N SER A 171 -4.13 -9.29 -2.99
CA SER A 171 -4.51 -10.52 -3.68
C SER A 171 -6.02 -10.59 -3.90
N GLU A 172 -6.47 -11.00 -5.08
CA GLU A 172 -7.90 -11.28 -5.31
C GLU A 172 -8.36 -12.52 -4.54
N SER A 173 -7.44 -13.49 -4.37
CA SER A 173 -7.65 -14.73 -3.64
C SER A 173 -6.38 -15.10 -2.89
N LEU A 174 -6.52 -15.42 -1.61
CA LEU A 174 -5.44 -15.96 -0.78
C LEU A 174 -5.99 -17.09 0.09
N GLU A 175 -5.24 -18.18 0.17
CA GLU A 175 -5.53 -19.35 1.00
C GLU A 175 -4.31 -19.65 1.86
N VAL A 176 -4.57 -19.89 3.15
CA VAL A 176 -3.54 -20.30 4.11
C VAL A 176 -3.95 -21.65 4.67
N GLU A 177 -3.06 -22.64 4.54
CA GLU A 177 -3.17 -23.87 5.31
C GLU A 177 -2.09 -23.92 6.39
N VAL A 178 -2.46 -24.44 7.55
CA VAL A 178 -1.53 -24.68 8.65
C VAL A 178 -1.67 -26.11 9.13
N ALA A 179 -0.57 -26.87 9.08
CA ALA A 179 -0.47 -28.16 9.73
C ALA A 179 0.22 -28.00 11.09
N ARG A 180 -0.53 -28.15 12.17
CA ARG A 180 -0.04 -27.99 13.55
C ARG A 180 -0.82 -28.88 14.51
N GLY A 181 -0.13 -29.56 15.42
CA GLY A 181 -0.79 -30.42 16.42
C GLY A 181 -1.52 -31.63 15.82
N ARG A 182 -1.03 -32.20 14.70
CA ARG A 182 -1.67 -33.28 13.93
C ARG A 182 -3.03 -32.91 13.32
N ARG A 183 -3.33 -31.62 13.22
CA ARG A 183 -4.54 -31.09 12.59
C ARG A 183 -4.17 -30.19 11.43
N LEU A 184 -4.99 -30.21 10.40
CA LEU A 184 -4.91 -29.29 9.27
C LEU A 184 -5.97 -28.21 9.42
N TYR A 185 -5.55 -26.96 9.31
CA TYR A 185 -6.43 -25.81 9.33
C TYR A 185 -6.35 -25.08 8.01
N ARG A 186 -7.44 -24.45 7.59
CA ARG A 186 -7.48 -23.59 6.40
C ARG A 186 -8.29 -22.34 6.65
N GLN A 187 -7.81 -21.21 6.13
CA GLN A 187 -8.61 -19.99 6.00
C GLN A 187 -8.39 -19.36 4.64
N ARG A 188 -9.48 -18.90 4.03
CA ARG A 188 -9.48 -18.22 2.74
C ARG A 188 -9.82 -16.75 2.89
N PHE A 189 -9.25 -15.95 2.02
CA PHE A 189 -9.38 -14.51 1.99
C PHE A 189 -9.56 -14.02 0.54
N SER A 190 -10.24 -12.87 0.42
CA SER A 190 -10.34 -12.12 -0.84
C SER A 190 -10.11 -10.66 -0.54
N ARG A 191 -9.10 -10.07 -1.19
CA ARG A 191 -8.77 -8.64 -1.09
C ARG A 191 -8.57 -8.16 0.35
N GLY A 192 -7.92 -8.98 1.18
CA GLY A 192 -7.67 -8.68 2.59
C GLY A 192 -8.77 -9.14 3.55
N HIS A 193 -9.95 -9.52 3.06
CA HIS A 193 -11.09 -9.89 3.90
C HIS A 193 -11.21 -11.41 4.04
N PRO A 194 -11.46 -11.94 5.25
CA PRO A 194 -11.76 -13.36 5.42
C PRO A 194 -13.08 -13.70 4.73
N VAL A 195 -13.07 -14.69 3.84
CA VAL A 195 -14.31 -15.18 3.19
C VAL A 195 -15.04 -16.20 4.06
N GLU A 196 -14.30 -16.81 4.98
CA GLU A 196 -14.79 -17.80 5.94
C GLU A 196 -13.97 -17.70 7.24
N LYS A 197 -14.52 -18.23 8.34
CA LYS A 197 -13.76 -18.46 9.57
C LYS A 197 -12.73 -19.56 9.34
N LEU A 198 -11.71 -19.61 10.19
CA LEU A 198 -10.74 -20.71 10.20
C LEU A 198 -11.45 -22.07 10.31
N GLN A 199 -11.19 -22.96 9.35
CA GLN A 199 -11.75 -24.31 9.30
C GLN A 199 -10.72 -25.32 9.78
N GLU A 200 -11.16 -26.29 10.59
CA GLU A 200 -10.39 -27.50 10.88
C GLU A 200 -10.79 -28.57 9.85
N LEU A 201 -9.83 -28.99 9.03
CA LEU A 201 -10.03 -29.93 7.93
C LEU A 201 -9.79 -31.40 8.33
N GLY A 202 -9.47 -31.65 9.60
CA GLY A 202 -9.26 -32.97 10.17
C GLY A 202 -7.80 -33.29 10.48
N GLU A 203 -7.54 -34.57 10.68
CA GLU A 203 -6.22 -35.08 11.10
C GLU A 203 -5.26 -35.21 9.91
N VAL A 204 -3.98 -34.89 10.15
CA VAL A 204 -2.90 -35.09 9.20
C VAL A 204 -1.69 -35.71 9.88
N HIS A 205 -1.09 -36.69 9.22
CA HIS A 205 0.14 -37.36 9.66
C HIS A 205 1.33 -36.87 8.84
N ASN A 206 2.50 -36.81 9.49
CA ASN A 206 3.77 -36.45 8.83
C ASN A 206 3.76 -35.10 8.10
N ARG A 207 2.87 -34.17 8.50
CA ARG A 207 2.82 -32.80 8.00
C ARG A 207 2.93 -31.80 9.15
N ARG A 208 3.68 -30.74 8.93
CA ARG A 208 3.81 -29.55 9.78
C ARG A 208 4.12 -28.35 8.89
N GLY A 209 3.78 -27.15 9.34
CA GLY A 209 4.23 -25.90 8.72
C GLY A 209 3.07 -25.10 8.12
N THR A 210 3.43 -24.14 7.27
CA THR A 210 2.46 -23.23 6.65
C THR A 210 2.52 -23.36 5.13
N ARG A 211 1.36 -23.33 4.49
CA ARG A 211 1.21 -23.16 3.04
C ARG A 211 0.44 -21.88 2.79
N VAL A 212 1.00 -20.97 2.00
CA VAL A 212 0.34 -19.73 1.56
C VAL A 212 0.23 -19.77 0.04
N ARG A 213 -1.00 -19.82 -0.48
CA ARG A 213 -1.32 -19.79 -1.91
C ARG A 213 -2.06 -18.50 -2.22
N PHE A 214 -1.58 -17.70 -3.15
CA PHE A 214 -2.20 -16.41 -3.45
C PHE A 214 -2.15 -16.07 -4.94
N ARG A 215 -3.11 -15.26 -5.36
CA ARG A 215 -3.21 -14.70 -6.71
C ARG A 215 -3.34 -13.18 -6.63
N PRO A 216 -2.40 -12.41 -7.21
CA PRO A 216 -2.43 -10.95 -7.17
C PRO A 216 -3.71 -10.38 -7.78
N ASP A 217 -4.20 -9.27 -7.23
CA ASP A 217 -5.46 -8.67 -7.67
C ASP A 217 -5.29 -7.93 -9.02
N PRO A 218 -6.02 -8.32 -10.07
CA PRO A 218 -5.96 -7.64 -11.36
C PRO A 218 -6.48 -6.19 -11.31
N GLU A 219 -7.23 -5.78 -10.28
CA GLU A 219 -7.62 -4.38 -10.06
C GLU A 219 -6.44 -3.51 -9.61
N ILE A 220 -5.41 -4.10 -9.01
CA ILE A 220 -4.23 -3.38 -8.50
C ILE A 220 -3.09 -3.42 -9.52
N PHE A 221 -2.81 -4.61 -10.07
CA PHE A 221 -1.64 -4.83 -10.95
C PHE A 221 -1.98 -4.81 -12.44
N GLY A 222 -3.27 -4.85 -12.79
CA GLY A 222 -3.75 -4.99 -14.16
C GLY A 222 -3.84 -6.46 -14.62
N ARG A 223 -4.75 -6.72 -15.57
CA ARG A 223 -5.08 -8.10 -16.03
C ARG A 223 -3.95 -8.83 -16.74
N THR A 224 -2.95 -8.10 -17.21
CA THR A 224 -1.79 -8.66 -17.92
C THR A 224 -0.59 -8.88 -17.01
N ALA A 225 -0.68 -8.47 -15.73
CA ALA A 225 0.39 -8.71 -14.77
C ALA A 225 0.51 -10.22 -14.51
N ALA A 226 1.75 -10.71 -14.59
CA ALA A 226 2.06 -12.10 -14.37
C ALA A 226 3.42 -12.23 -13.68
N PHE A 227 3.54 -13.21 -12.79
CA PHE A 227 4.84 -13.59 -12.26
C PHE A 227 5.73 -14.13 -13.38
N ARG A 228 7.03 -13.86 -13.27
CA ARG A 228 8.06 -14.40 -14.14
C ARG A 228 8.69 -15.61 -13.44
N PRO A 229 8.47 -16.85 -13.92
CA PRO A 229 9.00 -18.04 -13.25
C PRO A 229 10.52 -18.01 -13.06
N GLU A 230 11.25 -17.50 -14.06
CA GLU A 230 12.70 -17.31 -14.00
C GLU A 230 13.14 -16.37 -12.86
N ARG A 231 12.36 -15.31 -12.61
CA ARG A 231 12.63 -14.35 -11.54
C ARG A 231 12.29 -14.94 -10.18
N LEU A 232 11.17 -15.66 -10.07
CA LEU A 232 10.79 -16.37 -8.84
C LEU A 232 11.85 -17.42 -8.47
N LEU A 233 12.35 -18.17 -9.46
CA LEU A 233 13.43 -19.13 -9.25
C LEU A 233 14.73 -18.45 -8.78
N ALA A 234 15.11 -17.34 -9.40
CA ALA A 234 16.29 -16.58 -8.99
C ALA A 234 16.15 -16.03 -7.56
N MET A 235 14.98 -15.48 -7.21
CA MET A 235 14.68 -15.01 -5.85
C MET A 235 14.74 -16.15 -4.84
N THR A 236 14.15 -17.31 -5.16
CA THR A 236 14.19 -18.50 -4.31
C THR A 236 15.63 -18.96 -4.06
N ARG A 237 16.44 -19.06 -5.12
CA ARG A 237 17.85 -19.45 -5.02
C ARG A 237 18.71 -18.47 -4.23
N SER A 238 18.37 -17.17 -4.23
CA SER A 238 19.11 -16.18 -3.45
C SER A 238 18.92 -16.32 -1.92
N LYS A 239 17.96 -17.14 -1.50
CA LYS A 239 17.64 -17.40 -0.08
C LYS A 239 18.17 -18.74 0.42
N ALA A 240 18.55 -19.64 -0.49
CA ALA A 240 19.13 -20.95 -0.20
C ALA A 240 20.65 -20.85 -0.02
#